data_AF-A0A8T4RF42-F1
#
_entry.id   AF-A0A8T4RF42-F1
#
_cell.length_a   1.000
_cell.length_b   1.000
_cell.length_c   1.000
_cell.angle_alpha   90.00
_cell.angle_beta   90.00
_cell.angle_gamma   90.00
#
_symmetry.space_group_name_H-M   'P 1'
#
loop_
_entity.id
_entity.type
_entity.pdbx_description
1 polymer ?
#
loop_
_entity_poly.entity_id
_entity_poly.type
_entity_poly.pdbx_seq_one_letter_code
_entity_poly.pdbx_strand_id
1 'polypeptide(L)' 'MKKPIKMSMDGYEVVEKVAEKGGNSSRIYVPKHWLGKKVRAVLIE' A
#
# COMPACT_ATOMS: atom_id res chain seq x y z
N MET A 1 -15.99 -4.18 -12.92
CA MET A 1 -15.62 -4.13 -11.48
C MET A 1 -15.04 -5.48 -11.08
N LYS A 2 -13.82 -5.51 -10.54
CA LYS A 2 -13.25 -6.75 -9.98
C LYS A 2 -13.91 -7.01 -8.64
N LYS A 3 -14.15 -8.28 -8.31
CA LYS A 3 -14.68 -8.67 -7.00
C LYS A 3 -13.57 -8.51 -5.96
N PRO A 4 -13.87 -8.03 -4.74
CA PRO A 4 -12.89 -7.99 -3.66
C PRO A 4 -12.43 -9.41 -3.32
N ILE A 5 -11.14 -9.55 -3.03
CA ILE A 5 -10.53 -10.83 -2.65
C ILE A 5 -10.21 -10.77 -1.16
N LYS A 6 -10.60 -11.81 -0.41
CA LYS A 6 -10.20 -11.95 0.99
C LYS A 6 -8.75 -12.42 1.05
N MET A 7 -7.88 -11.62 1.64
CA MET A 7 -6.46 -11.92 1.83
C MET A 7 -6.12 -11.93 3.31
N SER A 8 -5.30 -12.90 3.75
CA SER A 8 -4.67 -12.90 5.08
C SER A 8 -3.16 -12.67 4.93
N MET A 9 -2.60 -11.80 5.76
CA MET A 9 -1.17 -11.49 5.75
C MET A 9 -0.69 -11.12 7.14
N ASP A 10 0.53 -11.55 7.47
CA ASP A 10 1.26 -11.09 8.65
C ASP A 10 2.00 -9.80 8.31
N GLY A 11 1.98 -8.85 9.25
CA GLY A 11 2.63 -7.56 9.09
C GLY A 11 2.90 -6.92 10.44
N TYR A 12 3.83 -5.96 10.45
CA TYR A 12 4.20 -5.24 11.68
C TYR A 12 3.33 -4.01 11.90
N GLU A 13 2.90 -3.35 10.82
CA GLU A 13 2.17 -2.08 10.83
C GLU A 13 1.36 -1.95 9.53
N VAL A 14 0.18 -1.34 9.60
CA VAL A 14 -0.70 -1.08 8.44
C VAL A 14 -0.98 0.42 8.35
N VAL A 15 -0.89 0.97 7.14
CA VAL A 15 -1.17 2.37 6.86
C VAL A 15 -2.05 2.46 5.61
N GLU A 16 -3.22 3.08 5.74
CA GLU A 16 -4.17 3.30 4.65
C GLU A 16 -4.04 4.71 4.11
N LYS A 17 -3.81 4.84 2.80
CA LYS A 17 -3.66 6.13 2.10
C LYS A 17 -4.20 6.03 0.69
N VAL A 18 -4.68 7.17 0.20
CA VAL A 18 -5.05 7.33 -1.21
C VAL A 18 -3.77 7.45 -2.05
N ALA A 19 -3.75 6.76 -3.18
CA ALA A 19 -2.64 6.83 -4.11
C ALA A 19 -2.67 8.16 -4.89
N GLU A 20 -1.58 8.90 -4.82
CA GLU A 20 -1.42 10.22 -5.45
C GLU A 20 -0.68 10.11 -6.78
N LYS A 21 -0.83 11.12 -7.65
CA LYS A 21 -0.09 11.19 -8.93
C LYS A 21 1.42 11.19 -8.67
N GLY A 22 2.15 10.36 -9.41
CA GLY A 22 3.61 10.25 -9.33
C GLY A 22 4.24 9.97 -10.68
N GLY A 23 4.51 11.02 -11.47
CA GLY A 23 5.09 10.84 -12.81
C GLY A 23 4.18 10.00 -13.70
N ASN A 24 4.68 8.83 -14.14
CA ASN A 24 3.94 7.83 -14.92
C ASN A 24 3.33 6.71 -14.06
N SER A 25 3.37 6.83 -12.73
CA SER A 25 2.76 5.90 -11.78
C SER A 25 1.90 6.62 -10.74
N SER A 26 1.32 5.85 -9.82
CA SER A 26 0.79 6.38 -8.56
C SER A 26 1.74 6.02 -7.41
N ARG A 27 1.68 6.77 -6.32
CA ARG A 27 2.52 6.54 -5.13
C ARG A 27 1.74 6.76 -3.84
N ILE A 28 2.18 6.09 -2.78
CA ILE A 28 1.75 6.34 -1.41
C ILE A 28 2.98 6.67 -0.57
N TYR A 29 2.89 7.66 0.31
CA TYR A 29 3.96 7.95 1.26
C TYR A 29 3.83 7.05 2.50
N VAL A 30 4.83 6.23 2.77
CA VAL A 30 4.92 5.42 3.99
C VAL A 30 5.71 6.15 5.09
N PRO A 31 5.58 5.76 6.36
CA PRO A 31 6.41 6.30 7.44
C PRO A 31 7.92 6.20 7.13
N LYS A 32 8.69 7.21 7.55
CA LYS A 32 10.13 7.28 7.25
C LYS A 32 10.92 6.08 7.80
N HIS A 33 10.51 5.53 8.95
CA HIS A 33 11.17 4.36 9.55
C HIS A 33 10.99 3.07 8.74
N TRP A 34 10.19 3.07 7.68
CA TRP A 34 10.06 1.95 6.74
C TRP A 34 11.11 1.97 5.63
N LEU A 35 11.97 2.99 5.55
CA LEU A 35 13.03 3.07 4.55
C LEU A 35 13.90 1.79 4.56
N GLY A 36 14.08 1.18 3.39
CA GLY A 36 14.83 -0.07 3.22
C GLY A 36 14.09 -1.35 3.63
N LYS A 37 12.87 -1.26 4.17
CA LYS A 37 12.04 -2.43 4.50
C LYS A 37 11.23 -2.90 3.29
N LYS A 38 10.89 -4.19 3.28
CA LYS A 38 9.97 -4.77 2.28
C LYS A 38 8.53 -4.43 2.65
N VAL A 39 7.84 -3.74 1.75
CA VAL A 39 6.47 -3.28 1.95
C VAL A 39 5.58 -3.84 0.84
N ARG A 40 4.31 -4.12 1.16
CA ARG A 40 3.28 -4.53 0.21
C ARG A 40 2.15 -3.50 0.23
N ALA A 41 1.75 -3.02 -0.95
CA ALA A 41 0.54 -2.21 -1.11
C ALA A 41 -0.62 -3.13 -1.56
N VAL A 42 -1.80 -2.94 -0.96
CA VAL A 42 -3.03 -3.65 -1.33
C VAL A 42 -4.07 -2.60 -1.72
N LEU A 43 -4.66 -2.73 -2.90
CA LEU A 43 -5.76 -1.88 -3.34
C LEU A 43 -7.05 -2.33 -2.64
N ILE A 44 -7.79 -1.38 -2.04
CA ILE A 44 -8.96 -1.64 -1.19
C ILE A 44 -10.28 -1.06 -1.73
N GLU A 45 -10.25 -0.37 -2.88
CA GLU A 45 -11.39 0.36 -3.49
C GLU A 45 -11.67 -0.07 -4.94
#